data_AF-A0A556PQ35-F1
#
_entry.id   AF-A0A556PQ35-F1
#
_cell.length_a   1.000
_cell.length_b   1.000
_cell.length_c   1.000
_cell.angle_alpha   90.00
_cell.angle_beta   90.00
_cell.angle_gamma   90.00
#
_symmetry.space_group_name_H-M   'P 1'
#
loop_
_entity.id
_entity.type
_entity.pdbx_description
1 polymer ?
#
loop_
_entity_poly.entity_id
_entity_poly.type
_entity_poly.pdbx_seq_one_letter_code
_entity_poly.pdbx_strand_id
1 'polypeptide(L)'
;MKKLKVGIIPILVIIILLGGCQVNQNGEFSDENTNEIHDSVREYLLQEYEDGSQIELKKPYRGEMGSIFVDGTINDEQKFSATLNEDYSVSSIAFMSD
;
A
#
# COMPACT_ATOMS: atom_id res chain seq x y z
N MET A 1 33.98 47.17 24.05
CA MET A 1 34.02 45.82 23.45
C MET A 1 33.37 44.83 24.41
N LYS A 2 32.09 44.51 24.22
CA LYS A 2 31.39 43.50 25.05
C LYS A 2 31.16 42.28 24.16
N LYS A 3 31.87 41.20 24.45
CA LYS A 3 31.87 39.98 23.63
C LYS A 3 30.54 39.26 23.77
N LEU A 4 29.85 39.11 22.65
CA LEU A 4 28.64 38.30 22.51
C LEU A 4 29.07 36.83 22.59
N LYS A 5 28.89 36.19 23.75
CA LYS A 5 29.01 34.73 23.87
C LYS A 5 27.68 34.12 23.42
N VAL A 6 27.53 33.95 22.10
CA VAL A 6 26.43 33.17 21.52
C VAL A 6 26.72 31.71 21.86
N GLY A 7 26.09 31.26 22.95
CA GLY A 7 26.14 29.88 23.40
C GLY A 7 25.59 28.94 22.33
N ILE A 8 26.25 27.80 22.22
CA ILE A 8 26.01 26.66 21.32
C ILE A 8 24.64 26.03 21.65
N ILE A 9 23.55 26.74 21.38
CA ILE A 9 22.18 26.35 21.77
C ILE A 9 21.23 26.08 20.59
N PRO A 10 21.43 26.50 19.33
CA PRO A 10 20.43 26.21 18.29
C PRO A 10 20.57 24.80 17.67
N ILE A 11 21.64 24.05 17.95
CA ILE A 11 21.90 22.76 17.27
C ILE A 11 21.06 21.59 17.80
N LEU A 12 20.60 21.63 19.07
CA LEU A 12 19.92 20.49 19.69
C LEU A 12 18.47 20.31 19.20
N VAL A 13 17.83 21.38 18.69
CA VAL A 13 16.43 21.35 18.23
C VAL A 13 16.27 20.65 16.87
N ILE A 14 17.32 20.65 16.05
CA ILE A 14 17.31 20.03 14.70
C ILE A 14 17.32 18.49 14.79
N ILE A 15 17.92 17.91 15.83
CA ILE A 15 18.07 16.44 15.95
C ILE A 15 16.73 15.77 16.31
N ILE A 16 15.84 16.45 17.05
CA ILE A 16 14.53 15.91 17.44
C ILE A 16 13.55 15.89 16.24
N LEU A 17 13.72 16.80 15.28
CA LEU A 17 12.90 16.84 14.05
C LEU A 17 13.25 15.74 13.04
N LEU A 18 14.43 15.11 13.15
CA LEU A 18 14.90 14.08 12.21
C LEU A 18 14.69 12.64 12.73
N GLY A 19 14.23 12.46 13.97
CA GLY A 19 14.03 11.13 14.58
C GLY A 19 12.73 10.41 14.15
N GLY A 20 11.93 11.00 13.26
CA GLY A 20 10.57 10.58 12.98
C GLY A 20 10.29 10.14 11.55
N CYS A 21 11.21 9.42 10.89
CA CYS A 21 10.90 8.76 9.61
C CYS A 21 11.66 7.43 9.48
N GLN A 22 11.41 6.49 10.38
CA GLN A 22 11.70 5.08 10.12
C GLN A 22 10.44 4.26 10.39
N VAL A 23 9.39 4.53 9.59
CA VAL A 23 8.24 3.64 9.52
C VAL A 23 8.65 2.48 8.61
N ASN A 24 9.00 1.35 9.23
CA ASN A 24 9.40 0.14 8.53
C ASN A 24 8.13 -0.48 7.89
N GLN A 25 7.73 0.01 6.73
CA GLN A 25 6.51 -0.43 6.03
C GLN A 25 6.68 -1.76 5.28
N ASN A 26 7.86 -2.39 5.37
CA ASN A 26 8.13 -3.72 4.80
C ASN A 26 7.65 -4.84 5.73
N GLY A 27 6.37 -4.82 6.10
CA GLY A 27 5.71 -5.98 6.67
C GLY A 27 5.08 -6.79 5.54
N GLU A 28 5.46 -8.06 5.38
CA GLU A 28 4.64 -8.99 4.60
C GLU A 28 3.24 -9.09 5.24
N PHE A 29 2.21 -9.34 4.43
CA PHE A 29 0.87 -9.62 4.94
C PHE A 29 0.84 -11.03 5.52
N SER A 30 0.14 -11.21 6.65
CA SER A 30 -0.18 -12.54 7.15
C SER A 30 -1.09 -13.28 6.17
N ASP A 31 -1.21 -14.59 6.33
CA ASP A 31 -2.13 -15.39 5.53
C ASP A 31 -3.60 -14.96 5.73
N GLU A 32 -3.97 -14.59 6.97
CA GLU A 32 -5.29 -14.06 7.31
C GLU A 32 -5.59 -12.76 6.55
N ASN A 33 -4.70 -11.78 6.62
CA ASN A 33 -4.87 -10.50 5.93
C ASN A 33 -4.85 -10.71 4.40
N THR A 34 -4.05 -11.65 3.90
CA THR A 34 -4.01 -11.98 2.47
C THR A 34 -5.36 -12.52 1.99
N ASN A 35 -5.99 -13.41 2.75
CA ASN A 35 -7.29 -13.96 2.41
C ASN A 35 -8.37 -12.88 2.43
N GLU A 36 -8.40 -12.02 3.46
CA GLU A 36 -9.36 -10.91 3.57
C GLU A 36 -9.24 -9.94 2.39
N ILE A 37 -8.00 -9.57 2.04
CA ILE A 37 -7.72 -8.73 0.88
C ILE A 37 -8.19 -9.40 -0.43
N HIS A 38 -7.90 -10.70 -0.60
CA HIS A 38 -8.30 -11.45 -1.78
C HIS A 38 -9.83 -11.54 -1.92
N ASP A 39 -10.53 -11.77 -0.81
CA ASP A 39 -11.97 -11.88 -0.80
C ASP A 39 -12.62 -10.53 -1.15
N SER A 40 -12.12 -9.42 -0.59
CA SER A 40 -12.56 -8.07 -0.95
C SER A 40 -12.41 -7.78 -2.45
N VAL A 41 -11.26 -8.13 -3.05
CA VAL A 41 -11.03 -7.96 -4.49
C VAL A 41 -11.94 -8.86 -5.32
N ARG A 42 -12.15 -10.12 -4.91
CA ARG A 42 -13.06 -11.03 -5.61
C ARG A 42 -14.51 -10.56 -5.55
N GLU A 43 -14.98 -10.15 -4.38
CA GLU A 43 -16.34 -9.63 -4.20
C GLU A 43 -16.58 -8.39 -5.06
N TYR A 44 -15.60 -7.47 -5.10
CA TYR A 44 -15.67 -6.30 -5.98
C TYR A 44 -15.76 -6.71 -7.46
N LEU A 45 -14.93 -7.64 -7.91
CA LEU A 45 -14.92 -8.07 -9.31
C LEU A 45 -16.18 -8.87 -9.69
N LEU A 46 -16.72 -9.71 -8.79
CA LEU A 46 -17.93 -10.47 -9.05
C LEU A 46 -19.19 -9.58 -9.17
N GLN A 47 -19.15 -8.35 -8.67
CA GLN A 47 -20.22 -7.36 -8.92
C GLN A 47 -20.17 -6.80 -10.34
N GLU A 48 -18.98 -6.73 -10.94
CA GLU A 48 -18.73 -6.08 -12.22
C GLU A 48 -18.59 -7.09 -13.39
N TYR A 49 -18.29 -8.36 -13.09
CA TYR A 49 -18.05 -9.43 -14.07
C TYR A 49 -19.06 -10.57 -13.94
N GLU A 50 -19.31 -11.28 -15.05
CA GLU A 50 -20.23 -12.41 -15.06
C GLU A 50 -19.75 -13.57 -14.16
N ASP A 51 -20.72 -14.21 -13.52
CA ASP A 51 -20.53 -15.40 -12.71
C ASP A 51 -19.89 -16.52 -13.55
N GLY A 52 -18.76 -17.05 -13.09
CA GLY A 52 -17.93 -18.02 -13.82
C GLY A 52 -16.62 -17.48 -14.39
N SER A 53 -16.33 -16.18 -14.24
CA SER A 53 -15.02 -15.62 -14.59
C SER A 53 -13.91 -16.21 -13.69
N GLN A 54 -12.82 -16.70 -14.29
CA GLN A 54 -11.65 -17.19 -13.56
C GLN A 54 -10.80 -16.00 -13.11
N ILE A 55 -10.76 -15.74 -11.80
CA ILE A 55 -9.98 -14.65 -11.21
C ILE A 55 -8.80 -15.23 -10.45
N GLU A 56 -7.59 -14.92 -10.94
CA GLU A 56 -6.33 -15.27 -10.28
C GLU A 56 -5.72 -14.05 -9.60
N LEU A 57 -5.45 -14.15 -8.30
CA LEU A 57 -4.89 -13.07 -7.49
C LEU A 57 -3.50 -13.44 -6.98
N LYS A 58 -2.53 -12.54 -7.17
CA LYS A 58 -1.20 -12.64 -6.57
C LYS A 58 -1.22 -12.18 -5.12
N LYS A 59 -0.12 -12.43 -4.41
CA LYS A 59 0.04 -11.95 -3.03
C LYS A 59 -0.03 -10.40 -2.98
N PRO A 60 -0.72 -9.83 -1.98
CA PRO A 60 -0.74 -8.40 -1.79
C PRO A 60 0.65 -7.86 -1.46
N TYR A 61 0.91 -6.62 -1.89
CA TYR A 61 2.15 -5.92 -1.61
C TYR A 61 1.87 -4.46 -1.24
N ARG A 62 2.80 -3.85 -0.50
CA ARG A 62 2.74 -2.43 -0.17
C ARG A 62 3.57 -1.64 -1.17
N GLY A 63 2.98 -0.60 -1.76
CA GLY A 63 3.71 0.37 -2.56
C GLY A 63 4.10 1.60 -1.74
N GLU A 64 4.43 2.68 -2.45
CA GLU A 64 4.83 3.92 -1.80
C GLU A 64 3.70 4.50 -0.94
N MET A 65 4.09 5.13 0.16
CA MET A 65 3.17 5.71 1.15
C MET A 65 2.22 4.71 1.83
N GLY A 66 2.50 3.41 1.80
CA GLY A 66 1.72 2.39 2.52
C GLY A 66 0.45 1.93 1.80
N SER A 67 0.26 2.37 0.56
CA SER A 67 -0.81 1.88 -0.31
C SER A 67 -0.70 0.36 -0.53
N ILE A 68 -1.85 -0.32 -0.57
CA ILE A 68 -1.93 -1.77 -0.69
C ILE A 68 -2.34 -2.12 -2.11
N PHE A 69 -1.63 -3.04 -2.74
CA PHE A 69 -1.89 -3.47 -4.11
C PHE A 69 -2.08 -4.98 -4.19
N VAL A 70 -2.93 -5.40 -5.11
CA VAL A 70 -3.10 -6.80 -5.53
C VAL A 70 -3.12 -6.84 -7.04
N ASP A 71 -2.14 -7.51 -7.62
CA ASP A 71 -2.14 -7.82 -9.05
C ASP A 71 -2.91 -9.10 -9.33
N GLY A 72 -3.59 -9.15 -10.46
CA GLY A 72 -4.33 -10.33 -10.87
C GLY A 72 -4.59 -10.41 -12.37
N THR A 73 -5.24 -11.50 -12.76
CA THR A 73 -5.68 -11.74 -14.12
C THR A 73 -7.13 -12.25 -14.10
N ILE A 74 -7.92 -11.80 -15.08
CA ILE A 74 -9.26 -12.31 -15.35
C ILE A 74 -9.20 -13.17 -16.62
N ASN A 75 -9.67 -14.41 -16.53
CA ASN A 75 -9.71 -15.41 -17.60
C ASN A 75 -8.37 -15.63 -18.30
N ASP A 76 -7.25 -15.53 -17.57
CA ASP A 76 -5.87 -15.60 -18.11
C ASP A 76 -5.52 -14.59 -19.22
N GLU A 77 -6.40 -13.64 -19.51
CA GLU A 77 -6.28 -12.69 -20.62
C GLU A 77 -6.06 -11.26 -20.11
N GLN A 78 -6.96 -10.76 -19.27
CA GLN A 78 -6.95 -9.36 -18.84
C GLN A 78 -6.22 -9.21 -17.51
N LYS A 79 -5.03 -8.61 -17.54
CA LYS A 79 -4.28 -8.25 -16.33
C LYS A 79 -4.84 -6.99 -15.70
N PHE A 80 -4.80 -6.94 -14.38
CA PHE A 80 -5.18 -5.76 -13.61
C PHE A 80 -4.33 -5.60 -12.36
N SER A 81 -4.37 -4.40 -11.79
CA SER A 81 -3.86 -4.10 -10.45
C SER A 81 -4.95 -3.39 -9.66
N ALA A 82 -5.32 -3.96 -8.52
CA ALA A 82 -6.27 -3.38 -7.57
C ALA A 82 -5.51 -2.60 -6.50
N THR A 83 -5.95 -1.38 -6.22
CA THR A 83 -5.47 -0.57 -5.10
C THR A 83 -6.50 -0.63 -3.98
N LEU A 84 -6.05 -0.88 -2.75
CA LEU A 84 -6.90 -1.01 -1.57
C LEU A 84 -6.59 0.08 -0.55
N ASN A 85 -7.62 0.43 0.22
CA ASN A 85 -7.50 1.29 1.39
C ASN A 85 -6.91 0.51 2.57
N GLU A 86 -6.59 1.21 3.67
CA GLU A 86 -6.03 0.57 4.89
C GLU A 86 -6.99 -0.44 5.55
N ASP A 87 -8.30 -0.30 5.31
CA ASP A 87 -9.35 -1.22 5.76
C ASP A 87 -9.63 -2.37 4.77
N TYR A 88 -8.75 -2.57 3.78
CA TYR A 88 -8.85 -3.58 2.72
C TYR A 88 -10.07 -3.46 1.82
N SER A 89 -10.78 -2.33 1.83
CA SER A 89 -11.76 -2.03 0.78
C SER A 89 -11.07 -1.66 -0.54
N VAL A 90 -11.64 -2.11 -1.67
CA VAL A 90 -11.12 -1.76 -3.00
C VAL A 90 -11.35 -0.28 -3.27
N SER A 91 -10.27 0.45 -3.51
CA SER A 91 -10.27 1.87 -3.84
C SER A 91 -10.36 2.09 -5.35
N SER A 92 -9.60 1.31 -6.12
CA SER A 92 -9.60 1.36 -7.58
C SER A 92 -9.06 0.08 -8.22
N ILE A 93 -9.42 -0.16 -9.48
CA ILE A 93 -8.84 -1.21 -10.32
C ILE A 93 -8.34 -0.58 -11.61
N ALA A 94 -7.08 -0.86 -11.95
CA ALA A 94 -6.48 -0.45 -13.21
C ALA A 94 -6.26 -1.69 -14.10
N PHE A 95 -6.88 -1.69 -15.29
CA PHE A 95 -6.61 -2.71 -16.30
C PHE A 95 -5.34 -2.36 -17.06
N MET A 96 -4.46 -3.34 -17.22
CA MET A 96 -3.22 -3.17 -17.94
C MET A 96 -3.47 -3.49 -19.41
N SER A 97 -3.17 -2.52 -20.28
CA SER A 97 -3.12 -2.74 -21.73
C SER A 97 -1.71 -3.16 -22.14
N ASP A 98 -1.61 -4.08 -23.10
CA ASP A 98 -0.35 -4.42 -23.78
C ASP A 98 0.13 -3.30 -24.72
#